data_AF-A0A242CIS8-F1
#
_entry.id   AF-A0A242CIS8-F1
#
_cell.length_a   1.000
_cell.length_b   1.000
_cell.length_c   1.000
_cell.angle_alpha   90.00
_cell.angle_beta   90.00
_cell.angle_gamma   90.00
#
_symmetry.space_group_name_H-M   'P 1'
#
loop_
_entity.id
_entity.type
_entity.pdbx_description
1 polymer ?
#
loop_
_entity_poly.entity_id
_entity_poly.type
_entity_poly.pdbx_seq_one_letter_code
_entity_poly.pdbx_strand_id
1 'polypeptide(L)'
;MKELTIGTFSIKYDNMETKECSVKVNDYLYIENKPLPSYLIGTATLTFFEFYQADCPNLKESDYLLTERFQQIIGRFPHTNHQKIVLTDKTSYCIKGVPIYLTAKDYILAFSQLELYPETYKKVKAIESSLTPVINEQVSVLGDHKRKRLFLDGTYGSREWLGSGYEKNVQMIQNKLEYVNELYSFAHYSYAGMIQFLPECGIETYDQFHEAYGKYVYSLTITKNGENIPLLWPDYLYHRPENHIEFGLLANTNQIRYQSFKQWKAGEQVTIEVLADGFEDVRFETCLKQQMSLPPRLSKSVYNQGERICLSIDSEIVKEVEQQTATVELIPSKKTVSGYSLNYTFSKDQLIIASEQFEQLGRYQLKITSDNYGQLLFLFTIKQEGSVQ
;
A
#
# COMPACT_ATOMS: atom_id res chain seq x y z
N MET A 1 42.97 18.90 13.44
CA MET A 1 42.48 17.60 13.94
C MET A 1 41.14 17.76 14.61
N LYS A 2 40.16 16.98 14.14
CA LYS A 2 38.78 16.95 14.64
C LYS A 2 38.41 15.50 14.98
N GLU A 3 37.37 15.29 15.76
CA GLU A 3 36.87 13.97 16.15
C GLU A 3 35.37 13.88 15.88
N LEU A 4 34.93 12.73 15.36
CA LEU A 4 33.52 12.36 15.27
C LEU A 4 33.23 11.23 16.25
N THR A 5 32.08 11.30 16.92
CA THR A 5 31.66 10.31 17.92
C THR A 5 30.20 9.96 17.74
N ILE A 6 29.89 8.66 17.70
CA ILE A 6 28.53 8.12 17.61
C ILE A 6 28.43 6.80 18.38
N GLY A 7 27.61 6.80 19.44
CA GLY A 7 27.54 5.68 20.38
C GLY A 7 28.92 5.34 20.95
N THR A 8 29.35 4.10 20.80
CA THR A 8 30.68 3.61 21.24
C THR A 8 31.78 3.80 20.21
N PHE A 9 31.47 4.29 19.01
CA PHE A 9 32.43 4.52 17.95
C PHE A 9 32.91 5.98 17.97
N SER A 10 34.22 6.19 17.86
CA SER A 10 34.82 7.49 17.57
C SER A 10 35.92 7.35 16.53
N ILE A 11 36.16 8.42 15.78
CA ILE A 11 37.18 8.50 14.74
C ILE A 11 37.74 9.92 14.65
N LYS A 12 39.07 10.04 14.72
CA LYS A 12 39.77 11.28 14.42
C LYS A 12 39.93 11.47 12.92
N TYR A 13 39.84 12.73 12.48
CA TYR A 13 40.05 13.10 11.09
C TYR A 13 40.76 14.46 10.95
N ASP A 14 41.42 14.62 9.80
CA ASP A 14 42.06 15.86 9.38
C ASP A 14 41.98 16.03 7.86
N ASN A 15 42.11 17.26 7.38
CA ASN A 15 42.08 17.58 5.95
C ASN A 15 43.47 17.41 5.29
N MET A 16 44.48 17.04 6.08
CA MET A 16 45.84 16.78 5.66
C MET A 16 46.36 15.49 6.30
N GLU A 17 47.31 14.83 5.66
CA GLU A 17 47.97 13.65 6.22
C GLU A 17 48.77 14.04 7.48
N THR A 18 48.55 13.30 8.56
CA THR A 18 49.29 13.46 9.81
C THR A 18 49.68 12.09 10.36
N LYS A 19 50.54 12.06 11.39
CA LYS A 19 50.88 10.80 12.07
C LYS A 19 49.66 10.10 12.69
N GLU A 20 48.69 10.87 13.19
CA GLU A 20 47.47 10.33 13.79
C GLU A 20 46.38 10.04 12.76
N CYS A 21 46.31 10.79 11.66
CA CYS A 21 45.37 10.60 10.55
C CYS A 21 46.13 10.29 9.25
N SER A 22 46.44 9.01 9.03
CA SER A 22 47.27 8.54 7.91
C SER A 22 46.50 7.82 6.81
N VAL A 23 45.23 7.48 7.03
CA VAL A 23 44.43 6.74 6.04
C VAL A 23 43.62 7.73 5.19
N LYS A 24 43.95 7.81 3.90
CA LYS A 24 43.24 8.67 2.94
C LYS A 24 41.84 8.13 2.63
N VAL A 25 40.81 8.94 2.86
CA VAL A 25 39.40 8.62 2.56
C VAL A 25 38.98 9.15 1.19
N ASN A 26 39.38 10.40 0.91
CA ASN A 26 39.28 11.09 -0.39
C ASN A 26 40.41 12.12 -0.51
N ASP A 27 40.38 12.97 -1.53
CA ASP A 27 41.46 13.93 -1.82
C ASP A 27 41.72 14.98 -0.73
N TYR A 28 40.77 15.18 0.19
CA TYR A 28 40.80 16.25 1.18
C TYR A 28 40.56 15.75 2.61
N LEU A 29 40.60 14.43 2.84
CA LEU A 29 40.25 13.85 4.12
C LEU A 29 41.11 12.63 4.44
N TYR A 30 41.72 12.67 5.61
CA TYR A 30 42.47 11.59 6.23
C TYR A 30 41.85 11.24 7.57
N ILE A 31 41.82 9.96 7.91
CA ILE A 31 41.31 9.44 9.19
C ILE A 31 42.40 8.62 9.91
N GLU A 32 42.19 8.39 11.20
CA GLU A 32 43.03 7.46 11.96
C GLU A 32 42.98 6.04 11.39
N ASN A 33 44.11 5.32 11.48
CA ASN A 33 44.19 3.92 11.07
C ASN A 33 43.54 3.02 12.12
N LYS A 34 42.21 2.93 12.06
CA LYS A 34 41.37 2.14 12.97
C LYS A 34 40.30 1.40 12.17
N PRO A 35 39.91 0.18 12.58
CA PRO A 35 38.78 -0.52 11.98
C PRO A 35 37.50 0.33 12.06
N LEU A 36 36.85 0.51 10.92
CA LEU A 36 35.55 1.19 10.83
C LEU A 36 34.41 0.17 10.98
N PRO A 37 33.28 0.56 11.61
CA PRO A 37 32.06 -0.23 11.51
C PRO A 37 31.64 -0.33 10.04
N SER A 38 31.08 -1.46 9.64
CA SER A 38 30.60 -1.64 8.26
C SER A 38 29.44 -0.68 7.96
N TYR A 39 28.54 -0.52 8.94
CA TYR A 39 27.34 0.29 8.83
C TYR A 39 27.05 1.04 10.13
N LEU A 40 26.35 2.15 10.00
CA LEU A 40 25.58 2.79 11.06
C LEU A 40 24.11 2.52 10.75
N ILE A 41 23.39 1.90 11.68
CA ILE A 41 21.97 1.57 11.51
C ILE A 41 21.12 2.43 12.44
N GLY A 42 19.90 2.77 12.04
CA GLY A 42 18.96 3.50 12.89
C GLY A 42 17.58 3.55 12.26
N THR A 43 16.79 4.56 12.65
CA THR A 43 15.44 4.75 12.11
C THR A 43 15.20 6.19 11.69
N ALA A 44 14.50 6.40 10.59
CA ALA A 44 14.12 7.73 10.10
C ALA A 44 12.60 7.85 9.93
N THR A 45 12.11 9.09 9.89
CA THR A 45 10.77 9.40 9.35
C THR A 45 10.96 9.85 7.91
N LEU A 46 10.32 9.16 6.97
CA LEU A 46 10.44 9.42 5.53
C LEU A 46 9.10 9.86 4.98
N THR A 47 9.07 10.80 4.04
CA THR A 47 7.88 10.99 3.21
C THR A 47 7.62 9.75 2.36
N PHE A 48 6.39 9.55 1.87
CA PHE A 48 6.13 8.47 0.90
C PHE A 48 7.02 8.60 -0.35
N PHE A 49 7.30 9.82 -0.82
CA PHE A 49 8.23 10.04 -1.92
C PHE A 49 9.65 9.55 -1.58
N GLU A 50 10.21 9.95 -0.44
CA GLU A 50 11.53 9.50 0.00
C GLU A 50 11.59 7.98 0.22
N PHE A 51 10.47 7.38 0.64
CA PHE A 51 10.38 5.93 0.77
C PHE A 51 10.39 5.28 -0.61
N TYR A 52 9.58 5.69 -1.58
CA TYR A 52 9.45 4.96 -2.85
C TYR A 52 10.35 5.44 -3.98
N GLN A 53 11.08 6.55 -3.83
CA GLN A 53 11.83 7.17 -4.94
C GLN A 53 12.77 6.23 -5.71
N ALA A 54 13.43 5.29 -5.03
CA ALA A 54 14.31 4.31 -5.67
C ALA A 54 13.53 3.23 -6.42
N ASP A 55 12.35 2.88 -5.89
CA ASP A 55 11.47 1.84 -6.42
C ASP A 55 10.55 2.38 -7.53
N CYS A 56 10.38 3.71 -7.59
CA CYS A 56 9.51 4.46 -8.48
C CYS A 56 10.18 5.74 -9.03
N PRO A 57 11.30 5.64 -9.78
CA PRO A 57 12.14 6.79 -10.15
C PRO A 57 11.46 7.80 -11.10
N ASN A 58 10.38 7.38 -11.76
CA ASN A 58 9.63 8.23 -12.69
C ASN A 58 8.55 9.09 -12.00
N LEU A 59 8.26 8.83 -10.73
CA LEU A 59 7.30 9.59 -9.94
C LEU A 59 7.97 10.76 -9.24
N LYS A 60 7.31 11.91 -9.20
CA LYS A 60 7.73 13.09 -8.46
C LYS A 60 6.99 13.17 -7.14
N GLU A 61 7.49 13.98 -6.20
CA GLU A 61 6.86 14.15 -4.88
C GLU A 61 5.37 14.53 -4.96
N SER A 62 5.00 15.38 -5.92
CA SER A 62 3.61 15.78 -6.16
C SER A 62 2.67 14.62 -6.49
N ASP A 63 3.20 13.51 -7.01
CA ASP A 63 2.41 12.33 -7.38
C ASP A 63 2.00 11.49 -6.16
N TYR A 64 2.59 11.77 -4.98
CA TYR A 64 2.25 11.16 -3.69
C TYR A 64 1.29 12.00 -2.87
N LEU A 65 0.83 13.15 -3.39
CA LEU A 65 -0.17 13.97 -2.73
C LEU A 65 -1.54 13.29 -2.77
N LEU A 66 -2.31 13.48 -1.71
CA LEU A 66 -3.68 13.01 -1.61
C LEU A 66 -4.60 13.75 -2.58
N THR A 67 -5.42 12.98 -3.29
CA THR A 67 -6.52 13.55 -4.07
C THR A 67 -7.61 14.09 -3.16
N GLU A 68 -8.37 15.08 -3.65
CA GLU A 68 -9.57 15.58 -2.98
C GLU A 68 -10.60 14.47 -2.71
N ARG A 69 -10.71 13.48 -3.61
CA ARG A 69 -11.61 12.32 -3.42
C ARG A 69 -11.25 11.53 -2.16
N PHE A 70 -9.95 11.35 -1.88
CA PHE A 70 -9.52 10.67 -0.66
C PHE A 70 -9.66 11.50 0.61
N GLN A 71 -9.56 12.83 0.53
CA GLN A 71 -9.81 13.69 1.71
C GLN A 71 -11.23 13.49 2.27
N GLN A 72 -12.22 13.25 1.39
CA GLN A 72 -13.60 12.95 1.80
C GLN A 72 -13.73 11.57 2.48
N ILE A 73 -12.90 10.60 2.07
CA ILE A 73 -12.89 9.23 2.62
C ILE A 73 -12.22 9.21 4.00
N ILE A 74 -11.08 9.90 4.17
CA ILE A 74 -10.34 9.97 5.44
C ILE A 74 -11.19 10.53 6.58
N GLY A 75 -12.08 11.50 6.30
CA GLY A 75 -12.96 12.05 7.33
C GLY A 75 -13.94 11.03 7.95
N ARG A 76 -14.17 9.88 7.29
CA ARG A 76 -15.10 8.84 7.73
C ARG A 76 -14.42 7.63 8.37
N PHE A 77 -13.13 7.41 8.11
CA PHE A 77 -12.37 6.26 8.60
C PHE A 77 -11.05 6.75 9.22
N PRO A 78 -10.90 6.76 10.56
CA PRO A 78 -9.66 7.17 11.20
C PRO A 78 -8.53 6.18 10.88
N HIS A 79 -7.29 6.67 10.76
CA HIS A 79 -6.16 5.80 10.39
C HIS A 79 -5.94 4.67 11.39
N THR A 80 -5.79 3.46 10.88
CA THR A 80 -5.59 2.24 11.68
C THR A 80 -4.15 2.10 12.19
N ASN A 81 -3.18 2.77 11.56
CA ASN A 81 -1.77 2.77 11.99
C ASN A 81 -1.25 4.21 12.19
N HIS A 82 -1.92 5.01 13.04
CA HIS A 82 -1.48 6.38 13.38
C HIS A 82 -0.06 6.47 13.96
N GLN A 83 0.45 5.36 14.50
CA GLN A 83 1.77 5.32 15.10
C GLN A 83 2.87 5.34 14.02
N LYS A 84 2.67 4.61 12.91
CA LYS A 84 3.63 4.54 11.81
C LYS A 84 3.33 5.54 10.70
N ILE A 85 2.07 5.70 10.30
CA ILE A 85 1.67 6.56 9.17
C ILE A 85 1.06 7.85 9.70
N VAL A 86 1.68 8.98 9.34
CA VAL A 86 1.26 10.31 9.79
C VAL A 86 1.00 11.21 8.60
N LEU A 87 -0.19 11.81 8.59
CA LEU A 87 -0.56 12.83 7.63
C LEU A 87 0.16 14.15 7.97
N THR A 88 1.04 14.60 7.09
CA THR A 88 1.69 15.92 7.11
C THR A 88 0.91 16.89 6.24
N ASP A 89 0.72 18.12 6.74
CA ASP A 89 0.15 19.25 5.99
C ASP A 89 -1.18 18.96 5.26
N LYS A 90 -2.00 18.06 5.83
CA LYS A 90 -3.31 17.59 5.35
C LYS A 90 -3.33 16.84 4.00
N THR A 91 -2.22 16.80 3.26
CA THR A 91 -2.19 16.26 1.89
C THR A 91 -1.08 15.25 1.63
N SER A 92 -0.11 15.11 2.55
CA SER A 92 1.04 14.23 2.37
C SER A 92 1.16 13.25 3.52
N TYR A 93 1.77 12.09 3.30
CA TYR A 93 2.03 11.12 4.36
C TYR A 93 3.52 10.92 4.58
N CYS A 94 3.87 10.65 5.83
CA CYS A 94 5.16 10.15 6.24
C CYS A 94 5.05 8.79 6.93
N ILE A 95 6.07 7.97 6.74
CA ILE A 95 6.28 6.69 7.43
C ILE A 95 7.32 6.93 8.51
N LYS A 96 6.92 6.76 9.77
CA LYS A 96 7.80 6.88 10.95
C LYS A 96 8.53 5.58 11.21
N GLY A 97 9.72 5.69 11.81
CA GLY A 97 10.46 4.53 12.28
C GLY A 97 10.87 3.58 11.15
N VAL A 98 11.13 4.12 9.94
CA VAL A 98 11.65 3.34 8.82
C VAL A 98 13.08 2.91 9.16
N PRO A 99 13.42 1.62 9.14
CA PRO A 99 14.79 1.15 9.33
C PRO A 99 15.69 1.67 8.20
N ILE A 100 16.78 2.35 8.57
CA ILE A 100 17.74 2.90 7.62
C ILE A 100 19.16 2.50 7.99
N TYR A 101 20.07 2.64 7.04
CA TYR A 101 21.49 2.53 7.29
C TYR A 101 22.31 3.49 6.41
N LEU A 102 23.54 3.75 6.81
CA LEU A 102 24.56 4.39 5.99
C LEU A 102 25.92 3.75 6.27
N THR A 103 26.86 3.87 5.32
CA THR A 103 28.22 3.39 5.55
C THR A 103 28.96 4.33 6.50
N ALA A 104 29.91 3.80 7.27
CA ALA A 104 30.75 4.65 8.13
C ALA A 104 31.51 5.71 7.32
N LYS A 105 31.94 5.37 6.10
CA LYS A 105 32.59 6.32 5.18
C LYS A 105 31.67 7.48 4.81
N ASP A 106 30.42 7.18 4.43
CA ASP A 106 29.44 8.20 4.05
C ASP A 106 29.12 9.12 5.24
N TYR A 107 29.02 8.57 6.46
CA TYR A 107 28.85 9.36 7.68
C TYR A 107 30.01 10.33 7.93
N ILE A 108 31.25 9.84 7.86
CA ILE A 108 32.44 10.67 8.08
C ILE A 108 32.50 11.79 7.04
N LEU A 109 32.24 11.48 5.77
CA LEU A 109 32.21 12.48 4.69
C LEU A 109 31.12 13.53 4.91
N ALA A 110 29.90 13.12 5.27
CA ALA A 110 28.81 14.04 5.54
C ALA A 110 29.13 15.04 6.65
N PHE A 111 29.80 14.63 7.73
CA PHE A 111 30.15 15.52 8.85
C PHE A 111 31.44 16.33 8.64
N SER A 112 32.39 15.82 7.86
CA SER A 112 33.65 16.50 7.60
C SER A 112 33.57 17.50 6.45
N GLN A 113 32.63 17.30 5.51
CA GLN A 113 32.49 18.08 4.28
C GLN A 113 31.04 18.57 4.09
N LEU A 114 30.53 19.29 5.09
CA LEU A 114 29.14 19.79 5.17
C LEU A 114 28.69 20.58 3.92
N GLU A 115 29.61 21.35 3.33
CA GLU A 115 29.34 22.16 2.14
C GLU A 115 29.13 21.31 0.88
N LEU A 116 29.76 20.13 0.81
CA LEU A 116 29.63 19.19 -0.31
C LEU A 116 28.42 18.26 -0.14
N TYR A 117 28.06 17.92 1.10
CA TYR A 117 26.99 16.96 1.41
C TYR A 117 25.93 17.52 2.38
N PRO A 118 25.32 18.68 2.10
CA PRO A 118 24.43 19.36 3.05
C PRO A 118 23.16 18.57 3.36
N GLU A 119 22.55 17.92 2.36
CA GLU A 119 21.31 17.16 2.55
C GLU A 119 21.51 15.92 3.41
N THR A 120 22.57 15.14 3.14
CA THR A 120 22.93 13.98 3.96
C THR A 120 23.26 14.39 5.38
N TYR A 121 24.06 15.45 5.56
CA TYR A 121 24.35 15.96 6.91
C TYR A 121 23.07 16.30 7.67
N LYS A 122 22.15 17.04 7.05
CA LYS A 122 20.87 17.41 7.66
C LYS A 122 20.06 16.17 8.08
N LYS A 123 19.94 15.17 7.19
CA LYS A 123 19.21 13.94 7.46
C LYS A 123 19.86 13.10 8.56
N VAL A 124 21.19 12.92 8.51
CA VAL A 124 21.93 12.18 9.53
C VAL A 124 21.84 12.89 10.89
N LYS A 125 21.96 14.22 10.91
CA LYS A 125 21.83 14.99 12.16
C LYS A 125 20.46 14.85 12.80
N ALA A 126 19.39 14.76 12.00
CA ALA A 126 18.03 14.55 12.49
C ALA A 126 17.81 13.18 13.16
N ILE A 127 18.62 12.17 12.81
CA ILE A 127 18.48 10.79 13.31
C ILE A 127 19.67 10.32 14.15
N GLU A 128 20.63 11.21 14.43
CA GLU A 128 21.92 10.91 15.07
C GLU A 128 21.76 10.13 16.38
N SER A 129 20.74 10.45 17.18
CA SER A 129 20.45 9.77 18.45
C SER A 129 19.97 8.32 18.30
N SER A 130 19.47 7.94 17.13
CA SER A 130 19.02 6.56 16.84
C SER A 130 20.12 5.70 16.22
N LEU A 131 21.20 6.31 15.75
CA LEU A 131 22.23 5.61 15.01
C LEU A 131 23.13 4.80 15.94
N THR A 132 23.28 3.53 15.61
CA THR A 132 24.14 2.59 16.34
C THR A 132 25.19 2.02 15.38
N PRO A 133 26.49 2.08 15.72
CA PRO A 133 27.54 1.44 14.92
C PRO A 133 27.46 -0.08 15.02
N VAL A 134 27.55 -0.73 13.87
CA VAL A 134 27.59 -2.20 13.79
C VAL A 134 29.05 -2.63 13.69
N ILE A 135 29.58 -3.14 14.80
CA ILE A 135 30.96 -3.60 14.94
C ILE A 135 30.93 -5.12 15.02
N ASN A 136 31.63 -5.81 14.11
CA ASN A 136 31.80 -7.28 14.03
C ASN A 136 30.49 -8.10 14.15
N GLU A 137 29.97 -8.66 13.05
CA GLU A 137 28.94 -9.73 13.03
C GLU A 137 27.93 -9.72 14.21
N GLN A 138 27.41 -8.54 14.61
CA GLN A 138 26.25 -8.43 15.51
C GLN A 138 25.00 -8.76 14.70
N VAL A 139 24.99 -10.02 14.25
CA VAL A 139 24.14 -10.70 13.26
C VAL A 139 22.67 -10.63 13.67
N SER A 140 22.36 -10.67 14.96
CA SER A 140 20.97 -10.66 15.44
C SER A 140 20.25 -9.37 15.09
N VAL A 141 20.87 -8.21 15.30
CA VAL A 141 20.23 -6.90 15.05
C VAL A 141 20.04 -6.66 13.55
N LEU A 142 20.90 -7.21 12.69
CA LEU A 142 20.83 -7.02 11.24
C LEU A 142 19.72 -7.85 10.58
N GLY A 143 19.33 -8.99 11.17
CA GLY A 143 18.38 -9.94 10.57
C GLY A 143 16.90 -9.61 10.71
N ASP A 144 16.55 -8.56 11.44
CA ASP A 144 15.14 -8.35 11.78
C ASP A 144 14.34 -7.70 10.64
N HIS A 145 14.91 -6.73 9.91
CA HIS A 145 14.21 -6.03 8.83
C HIS A 145 15.14 -5.57 7.69
N LYS A 146 14.60 -5.53 6.46
CA LYS A 146 15.22 -4.79 5.35
C LYS A 146 15.30 -3.30 5.66
N ARG A 147 16.39 -2.64 5.25
CA ARG A 147 16.68 -1.22 5.55
C ARG A 147 16.83 -0.41 4.27
N LYS A 148 16.53 0.89 4.33
CA LYS A 148 16.86 1.83 3.26
C LYS A 148 18.24 2.45 3.47
N ARG A 149 19.09 2.41 2.45
CA ARG A 149 20.38 3.10 2.47
C ARG A 149 20.18 4.61 2.32
N LEU A 150 20.76 5.42 3.19
CA LEU A 150 20.94 6.86 2.97
C LEU A 150 22.27 7.09 2.22
N PHE A 151 22.20 7.68 1.04
CA PHE A 151 23.36 8.02 0.21
C PHE A 151 23.88 9.43 0.49
N LEU A 152 25.11 9.72 0.04
CA LEU A 152 25.78 11.02 0.22
C LEU A 152 25.10 12.20 -0.47
N ASP A 153 24.30 11.94 -1.51
CA ASP A 153 23.48 12.96 -2.18
C ASP A 153 22.16 13.27 -1.42
N GLY A 154 21.91 12.61 -0.29
CA GLY A 154 20.72 12.78 0.53
C GLY A 154 19.55 11.89 0.11
N THR A 155 19.71 11.04 -0.90
CA THR A 155 18.67 10.13 -1.38
C THR A 155 18.62 8.82 -0.58
N TYR A 156 17.45 8.19 -0.53
CA TYR A 156 17.27 6.84 0.00
C TYR A 156 17.17 5.79 -1.12
N GLY A 157 17.82 4.65 -0.93
CA GLY A 157 17.76 3.49 -1.81
C GLY A 157 16.56 2.57 -1.57
N SER A 158 16.47 1.51 -2.38
CA SER A 158 15.52 0.41 -2.17
C SER A 158 15.78 -0.31 -0.83
N ARG A 159 14.77 -1.03 -0.34
CA ARG A 159 14.90 -1.83 0.89
C ARG A 159 15.76 -3.07 0.62
N GLU A 160 16.80 -3.28 1.44
CA GLU A 160 17.66 -4.45 1.30
C GLU A 160 18.06 -5.05 2.65
N TRP A 161 18.43 -6.33 2.62
CA TRP A 161 19.02 -7.02 3.76
C TRP A 161 20.50 -6.66 3.90
N LEU A 162 20.95 -6.44 5.14
CA LEU A 162 22.36 -6.22 5.42
C LEU A 162 23.03 -7.56 5.80
N GLY A 163 24.03 -7.97 5.01
CA GLY A 163 24.77 -9.22 5.20
C GLY A 163 24.15 -10.44 4.49
N SER A 164 24.82 -11.59 4.52
CA SER A 164 24.36 -12.88 3.97
C SER A 164 23.57 -13.76 4.97
N GLY A 165 22.38 -14.24 4.59
CA GLY A 165 21.65 -15.32 5.30
C GLY A 165 20.56 -14.91 6.31
N TYR A 166 20.00 -13.71 6.17
CA TYR A 166 19.29 -13.00 7.25
C TYR A 166 17.75 -12.97 7.18
N GLU A 167 17.12 -13.69 6.26
CA GLU A 167 15.65 -13.75 6.12
C GLU A 167 14.91 -14.44 7.30
N LYS A 168 15.61 -14.83 8.37
CA LYS A 168 15.13 -15.82 9.34
C LYS A 168 14.46 -15.28 10.61
N ASN A 169 14.52 -13.98 10.89
CA ASN A 169 14.06 -13.44 12.20
C ASN A 169 12.69 -12.74 12.16
N VAL A 170 12.00 -12.73 11.02
CA VAL A 170 10.67 -12.12 10.90
C VAL A 170 9.56 -13.14 11.17
N GLN A 171 8.40 -12.66 11.63
CA GLN A 171 7.23 -13.51 11.78
C GLN A 171 6.68 -13.91 10.40
N MET A 172 6.61 -15.22 10.14
CA MET A 172 5.97 -15.75 8.93
C MET A 172 4.46 -15.56 8.97
N ILE A 173 3.92 -15.03 7.87
CA ILE A 173 2.49 -14.68 7.72
C ILE A 173 1.95 -14.96 6.32
N GLN A 174 2.80 -15.05 5.28
CA GLN A 174 2.39 -15.27 3.90
C GLN A 174 1.46 -16.49 3.77
N ASN A 175 1.80 -17.58 4.45
CA ASN A 175 1.05 -18.84 4.42
C ASN A 175 -0.24 -18.82 5.25
N LYS A 176 -0.57 -17.71 5.89
CA LYS A 176 -1.81 -17.50 6.65
C LYS A 176 -2.77 -16.54 5.97
N LEU A 177 -2.32 -15.88 4.90
CA LEU A 177 -3.08 -14.88 4.18
C LEU A 177 -3.42 -15.38 2.78
N GLU A 178 -4.58 -14.98 2.28
CA GLU A 178 -5.05 -15.27 0.94
C GLU A 178 -5.58 -14.01 0.25
N TYR A 179 -5.39 -13.94 -1.06
CA TYR A 179 -6.02 -12.96 -1.93
C TYR A 179 -7.36 -13.52 -2.43
N VAL A 180 -8.47 -12.96 -1.95
CA VAL A 180 -9.78 -13.64 -2.05
C VAL A 180 -10.73 -13.04 -3.06
N ASN A 181 -10.75 -11.71 -3.16
CA ASN A 181 -11.68 -11.01 -4.04
C ASN A 181 -10.93 -10.03 -4.91
N GLU A 182 -11.23 -10.08 -6.20
CA GLU A 182 -10.75 -9.16 -7.22
C GLU A 182 -11.95 -8.37 -7.74
N LEU A 183 -11.94 -7.06 -7.47
CA LEU A 183 -13.07 -6.17 -7.68
C LEU A 183 -12.79 -5.22 -8.85
N TYR A 184 -13.79 -5.04 -9.72
CA TYR A 184 -13.69 -4.18 -10.88
C TYR A 184 -14.77 -3.10 -10.88
N SER A 185 -14.38 -1.88 -11.25
CA SER A 185 -15.30 -0.72 -11.28
C SER A 185 -16.09 -0.54 -9.98
N PHE A 186 -15.44 -0.78 -8.84
CA PHE A 186 -16.05 -0.70 -7.52
C PHE A 186 -15.87 0.69 -6.91
N ALA A 187 -16.97 1.34 -6.53
CA ALA A 187 -16.98 2.67 -5.92
C ALA A 187 -16.16 3.72 -6.72
N HIS A 188 -14.97 4.09 -6.24
CA HIS A 188 -14.07 5.04 -6.87
C HIS A 188 -12.88 4.38 -7.58
N TYR A 189 -12.83 3.04 -7.59
CA TYR A 189 -11.69 2.26 -8.06
C TYR A 189 -11.95 1.60 -9.41
N SER A 190 -10.94 1.58 -10.28
CA SER A 190 -10.98 0.81 -11.53
C SER A 190 -10.69 -0.67 -11.26
N TYR A 191 -9.76 -0.91 -10.33
CA TYR A 191 -9.32 -2.20 -9.85
C TYR A 191 -9.16 -2.13 -8.34
N ALA A 192 -9.66 -3.12 -7.63
CA ALA A 192 -9.54 -3.26 -6.19
C ALA A 192 -9.40 -4.73 -5.82
N GLY A 193 -8.97 -5.00 -4.59
CA GLY A 193 -8.80 -6.36 -4.13
C GLY A 193 -8.81 -6.49 -2.62
N MET A 194 -8.99 -7.71 -2.15
CA MET A 194 -9.10 -8.03 -0.73
C MET A 194 -8.10 -9.12 -0.33
N ILE A 195 -7.37 -8.89 0.76
CA ILE A 195 -6.47 -9.86 1.39
C ILE A 195 -7.03 -10.17 2.79
N GLN A 196 -7.23 -11.45 3.10
CA GLN A 196 -7.74 -11.88 4.41
C GLN A 196 -6.91 -13.03 4.97
N PHE A 197 -7.16 -13.38 6.23
CA PHE A 197 -6.64 -14.63 6.78
C PHE A 197 -7.38 -15.83 6.20
N LEU A 198 -6.64 -16.91 5.98
CA LEU A 198 -7.21 -18.21 5.69
C LEU A 198 -8.23 -18.61 6.79
N PRO A 199 -9.39 -19.22 6.43
CA PRO A 199 -10.42 -19.59 7.41
C PRO A 199 -9.89 -20.43 8.59
N GLU A 200 -8.90 -21.29 8.35
CA GLU A 200 -8.29 -22.18 9.34
C GLU A 200 -7.55 -21.41 10.46
N CYS A 201 -7.25 -20.13 10.25
CA CYS A 201 -6.63 -19.28 11.28
C CYS A 201 -7.64 -18.82 12.34
N GLY A 202 -8.95 -18.98 12.13
CA GLY A 202 -9.99 -18.58 13.08
C GLY A 202 -10.09 -17.06 13.32
N ILE A 203 -9.58 -16.26 12.38
CA ILE A 203 -9.65 -14.79 12.41
C ILE A 203 -10.87 -14.38 11.59
N GLU A 204 -11.99 -14.15 12.26
CA GLU A 204 -13.29 -13.91 11.61
C GLU A 204 -13.78 -12.47 11.75
N THR A 205 -13.13 -11.67 12.61
CA THR A 205 -13.56 -10.31 12.92
C THR A 205 -12.48 -9.29 12.62
N TYR A 206 -12.92 -8.06 12.36
CA TYR A 206 -12.04 -6.91 12.24
C TYR A 206 -11.04 -6.78 13.40
N ASP A 207 -11.48 -6.87 14.67
CA ASP A 207 -10.60 -6.62 15.81
C ASP A 207 -9.53 -7.72 15.93
N GLN A 208 -9.88 -8.98 15.63
CA GLN A 208 -8.92 -10.08 15.56
C GLN A 208 -7.89 -9.85 14.45
N PHE A 209 -8.34 -9.44 13.26
CA PHE A 209 -7.44 -9.13 12.13
C PHE A 209 -6.48 -7.99 12.49
N HIS A 210 -7.04 -6.92 13.06
CA HIS A 210 -6.29 -5.71 13.40
C HIS A 210 -5.19 -6.02 14.41
N GLU A 211 -5.50 -6.78 15.46
CA GLU A 211 -4.53 -7.16 16.49
C GLU A 211 -3.49 -8.16 15.99
N ALA A 212 -3.88 -9.09 15.11
CA ALA A 212 -2.99 -10.11 14.58
C ALA A 212 -2.01 -9.57 13.52
N TYR A 213 -2.43 -8.64 12.66
CA TYR A 213 -1.63 -8.19 11.52
C TYR A 213 -1.93 -6.75 11.08
N GLY A 214 -3.20 -6.36 11.00
CA GLY A 214 -3.60 -5.11 10.32
C GLY A 214 -2.96 -3.83 10.88
N LYS A 215 -2.75 -3.74 12.21
CA LYS A 215 -2.10 -2.56 12.83
C LYS A 215 -0.62 -2.40 12.49
N TYR A 216 0.02 -3.47 12.01
CA TYR A 216 1.44 -3.48 11.67
C TYR A 216 1.71 -3.12 10.22
N VAL A 217 0.70 -3.24 9.34
CA VAL A 217 0.84 -2.87 7.92
C VAL A 217 1.02 -1.37 7.78
N TYR A 218 2.02 -0.98 6.99
CA TYR A 218 2.36 0.43 6.77
C TYR A 218 2.56 0.79 5.30
N SER A 219 2.58 -0.20 4.40
CA SER A 219 2.75 0.05 2.97
C SER A 219 2.12 -1.09 2.17
N LEU A 220 1.52 -0.73 1.06
CA LEU A 220 1.01 -1.65 0.05
C LEU A 220 1.43 -1.13 -1.32
N THR A 221 1.93 -2.02 -2.17
CA THR A 221 2.39 -1.69 -3.53
C THR A 221 1.74 -2.65 -4.52
N ILE A 222 1.33 -2.12 -5.67
CA ILE A 222 0.85 -2.92 -6.79
C ILE A 222 1.81 -2.75 -7.94
N THR A 223 2.32 -3.85 -8.48
CA THR A 223 3.25 -3.85 -9.61
C THR A 223 2.57 -4.43 -10.83
N LYS A 224 2.65 -3.72 -11.96
CA LYS A 224 2.13 -4.17 -13.25
C LYS A 224 3.14 -3.86 -14.35
N ASN A 225 3.52 -4.85 -15.15
CA ASN A 225 4.51 -4.71 -16.24
C ASN A 225 5.84 -4.06 -15.77
N GLY A 226 6.28 -4.37 -14.54
CA GLY A 226 7.50 -3.81 -13.95
C GLY A 226 7.36 -2.39 -13.38
N GLU A 227 6.20 -1.76 -13.51
CA GLU A 227 5.90 -0.46 -12.91
C GLU A 227 5.28 -0.64 -11.51
N ASN A 228 5.96 -0.11 -10.50
CA ASN A 228 5.49 -0.12 -9.11
C ASN A 228 4.56 1.06 -8.85
N ILE A 229 3.40 0.76 -8.26
CA ILE A 229 2.37 1.74 -7.90
C ILE A 229 2.23 1.71 -6.38
N PRO A 230 2.86 2.66 -5.69
CA PRO A 230 2.73 2.77 -4.25
C PRO A 230 1.33 3.26 -3.91
N LEU A 231 0.65 2.51 -3.04
CA LEU A 231 -0.66 2.89 -2.54
C LEU A 231 -0.47 3.77 -1.29
N LEU A 232 -1.15 4.91 -1.24
CA LEU A 232 -1.22 5.71 -0.01
C LEU A 232 -2.18 5.05 0.97
N TRP A 233 -2.15 5.46 2.24
CA TRP A 233 -3.04 4.87 3.23
C TRP A 233 -4.53 4.84 2.83
N PRO A 234 -5.13 5.89 2.21
CA PRO A 234 -6.53 5.81 1.78
C PRO A 234 -6.79 4.87 0.60
N ASP A 235 -5.74 4.51 -0.14
CA ASP A 235 -5.81 3.53 -1.22
C ASP A 235 -5.90 2.09 -0.67
N TYR A 236 -5.56 1.85 0.60
CA TYR A 236 -5.73 0.55 1.23
C TYR A 236 -6.32 0.70 2.65
N LEU A 237 -7.56 0.23 2.81
CA LEU A 237 -8.34 0.39 4.03
C LEU A 237 -8.71 -0.99 4.57
N TYR A 238 -8.81 -1.09 5.88
CA TYR A 238 -9.34 -2.27 6.55
C TYR A 238 -10.74 -1.89 7.01
N HIS A 239 -11.76 -2.64 6.59
CA HIS A 239 -13.15 -2.24 6.80
C HIS A 239 -13.78 -2.96 7.99
N ARG A 240 -14.47 -2.24 8.90
CA ARG A 240 -15.32 -2.86 9.93
C ARG A 240 -16.68 -3.25 9.33
N PRO A 241 -17.26 -4.42 9.68
CA PRO A 241 -16.77 -5.47 10.58
C PRO A 241 -15.87 -6.53 9.90
N GLU A 242 -15.54 -6.32 8.64
CA GLU A 242 -14.89 -7.30 7.78
C GLU A 242 -13.42 -7.54 8.20
N ASN A 243 -12.96 -8.78 8.08
CA ASN A 243 -11.67 -9.28 8.55
C ASN A 243 -10.62 -9.29 7.41
N HIS A 244 -10.56 -8.21 6.62
CA HIS A 244 -9.69 -8.14 5.45
C HIS A 244 -9.03 -6.76 5.26
N ILE A 245 -7.98 -6.75 4.44
CA ILE A 245 -7.34 -5.56 3.86
C ILE A 245 -7.99 -5.34 2.50
N GLU A 246 -8.67 -4.22 2.29
CA GLU A 246 -9.10 -3.78 0.97
C GLU A 246 -8.05 -2.83 0.41
N PHE A 247 -7.77 -2.92 -0.89
CA PHE A 247 -7.01 -1.92 -1.60
C PHE A 247 -7.65 -1.58 -2.93
N GLY A 248 -7.39 -0.39 -3.45
CA GLY A 248 -7.99 0.09 -4.69
C GLY A 248 -7.15 1.11 -5.44
N LEU A 249 -7.24 1.09 -6.76
CA LEU A 249 -6.62 2.04 -7.67
C LEU A 249 -7.68 2.99 -8.19
N LEU A 250 -7.51 4.30 -7.98
CA LEU A 250 -8.52 5.29 -8.36
C LEU A 250 -8.82 5.26 -9.87
N ALA A 251 -10.11 5.19 -10.19
CA ALA A 251 -10.62 5.38 -11.53
C ALA A 251 -10.70 6.87 -11.91
N ASN A 252 -10.60 7.14 -13.21
CA ASN A 252 -10.86 8.46 -13.80
C ASN A 252 -10.06 9.60 -13.14
N THR A 253 -8.78 9.37 -12.93
CA THR A 253 -7.83 10.31 -12.32
C THR A 253 -6.73 10.70 -13.31
N ASN A 254 -6.22 11.91 -13.15
CA ASN A 254 -5.05 12.41 -13.89
C ASN A 254 -3.74 12.12 -13.16
N GLN A 255 -3.79 11.54 -11.95
CA GLN A 255 -2.60 11.15 -11.22
C GLN A 255 -1.80 10.09 -11.99
N ILE A 256 -0.52 10.38 -12.20
CA ILE A 256 0.35 9.58 -13.06
C ILE A 256 0.56 8.15 -12.54
N ARG A 257 0.61 7.98 -11.22
CA ARG A 257 0.83 6.68 -10.56
C ARG A 257 -0.22 5.61 -10.90
N TYR A 258 -1.42 5.98 -11.34
CA TYR A 258 -2.46 5.01 -11.72
C TYR A 258 -2.61 4.81 -13.23
N GLN A 259 -1.78 5.46 -14.05
CA GLN A 259 -1.99 5.48 -15.50
C GLN A 259 -1.90 4.10 -16.12
N SER A 260 -1.02 3.23 -15.61
CA SER A 260 -0.87 1.84 -16.07
C SER A 260 -2.12 0.98 -15.87
N PHE A 261 -3.08 1.41 -15.04
CA PHE A 261 -4.38 0.76 -14.82
C PHE A 261 -5.55 1.51 -15.46
N LYS A 262 -5.30 2.46 -16.38
CA LYS A 262 -6.36 3.01 -17.23
C LYS A 262 -6.84 1.99 -18.27
N GLN A 263 -5.92 1.15 -18.75
CA GLN A 263 -6.20 0.09 -19.71
C GLN A 263 -5.35 -1.14 -19.41
N TRP A 264 -5.89 -2.33 -19.67
CA TRP A 264 -5.16 -3.59 -19.55
C TRP A 264 -5.78 -4.68 -20.43
N LYS A 265 -4.99 -5.71 -20.72
CA LYS A 265 -5.46 -6.95 -21.34
C LYS A 265 -5.72 -8.00 -20.26
N ALA A 266 -6.68 -8.87 -20.56
CA ALA A 266 -6.91 -10.06 -19.74
C ALA A 266 -5.63 -10.90 -19.67
N GLY A 267 -5.32 -11.43 -18.49
CA GLY A 267 -4.13 -12.22 -18.22
C GLY A 267 -2.87 -11.41 -17.90
N GLU A 268 -2.90 -10.07 -17.91
CA GLU A 268 -1.74 -9.27 -17.49
C GLU A 268 -1.44 -9.52 -16.00
N GLN A 269 -0.21 -9.95 -15.71
CA GLN A 269 0.20 -10.28 -14.35
C GLN A 269 0.31 -9.02 -13.50
N VAL A 270 -0.19 -9.12 -12.28
CA VAL A 270 -0.08 -8.10 -11.24
C VAL A 270 0.51 -8.73 -9.99
N THR A 271 1.45 -8.03 -9.37
CA THR A 271 2.00 -8.39 -8.07
C THR A 271 1.49 -7.41 -7.03
N ILE A 272 1.06 -7.91 -5.88
CA ILE A 272 0.66 -7.10 -4.73
C ILE A 272 1.63 -7.39 -3.60
N GLU A 273 2.31 -6.37 -3.09
CA GLU A 273 3.25 -6.48 -1.97
C GLU A 273 2.73 -5.72 -0.76
N VAL A 274 2.70 -6.38 0.40
CA VAL A 274 2.27 -5.79 1.68
C VAL A 274 3.45 -5.78 2.64
N LEU A 275 3.75 -4.60 3.19
CA LEU A 275 4.82 -4.40 4.15
C LEU A 275 4.24 -4.16 5.54
N ALA A 276 4.66 -4.98 6.50
CA ALA A 276 4.23 -4.89 7.89
C ALA A 276 5.41 -4.99 8.86
N ASP A 277 5.37 -4.18 9.91
CA ASP A 277 6.41 -4.18 10.94
C ASP A 277 6.44 -5.51 11.72
N GLY A 278 7.61 -6.14 11.83
CA GLY A 278 7.75 -7.41 12.56
C GLY A 278 7.45 -8.67 11.75
N PHE A 279 6.96 -8.53 10.52
CA PHE A 279 6.57 -9.63 9.65
C PHE A 279 7.44 -9.71 8.40
N GLU A 280 7.42 -10.88 7.75
CA GLU A 280 7.97 -11.00 6.40
C GLU A 280 7.20 -10.12 5.41
N ASP A 281 7.88 -9.68 4.35
CA ASP A 281 7.21 -8.98 3.25
C ASP A 281 6.29 -9.99 2.54
N VAL A 282 5.01 -9.66 2.44
CA VAL A 282 4.00 -10.54 1.81
C VAL A 282 3.85 -10.18 0.35
N ARG A 283 3.77 -11.18 -0.53
CA ARG A 283 3.62 -11.04 -1.98
C ARG A 283 2.52 -11.96 -2.50
N PHE A 284 1.59 -11.38 -3.26
CA PHE A 284 0.58 -12.11 -4.03
C PHE A 284 0.79 -11.85 -5.52
N GLU A 285 0.62 -12.89 -6.32
CA GLU A 285 0.63 -12.79 -7.78
C GLU A 285 -0.73 -13.19 -8.31
N THR A 286 -1.31 -12.34 -9.15
CA THR A 286 -2.60 -12.57 -9.80
C THR A 286 -2.53 -12.12 -11.27
N CYS A 287 -3.59 -12.37 -12.02
CA CYS A 287 -3.73 -11.96 -13.41
C CYS A 287 -5.02 -11.16 -13.58
N LEU A 288 -4.91 -9.97 -14.19
CA LEU A 288 -6.06 -9.12 -14.43
C LEU A 288 -7.09 -9.81 -15.31
N LYS A 289 -8.35 -9.64 -14.92
CA LYS A 289 -9.53 -10.06 -15.66
C LYS A 289 -9.76 -9.16 -16.87
N GLN A 290 -10.70 -9.55 -17.72
CA GLN A 290 -11.03 -8.79 -18.91
C GLN A 290 -11.51 -7.38 -18.55
N GLN A 291 -10.92 -6.38 -19.21
CA GLN A 291 -11.39 -5.01 -19.08
C GLN A 291 -12.76 -4.87 -19.75
N MET A 292 -13.72 -4.27 -19.05
CA MET A 292 -15.03 -3.94 -19.61
C MET A 292 -14.90 -2.82 -20.63
N SER A 293 -15.62 -2.95 -21.76
CA SER A 293 -15.68 -1.90 -22.78
C SER A 293 -16.53 -0.72 -22.32
N LEU A 294 -17.54 -0.99 -21.48
CA LEU A 294 -18.43 -0.02 -20.89
C LEU A 294 -18.32 -0.09 -19.35
N PRO A 295 -17.94 1.01 -18.66
CA PRO A 295 -17.95 1.04 -17.20
C PRO A 295 -19.36 0.80 -16.67
N PRO A 296 -19.56 -0.18 -15.78
CA PRO A 296 -20.89 -0.52 -15.33
C PRO A 296 -21.44 0.59 -14.43
N ARG A 297 -22.73 0.90 -14.58
CA ARG A 297 -23.35 2.04 -13.89
C ARG A 297 -24.82 1.80 -13.62
N LEU A 298 -25.21 1.96 -12.35
CA LEU A 298 -26.61 2.11 -11.98
C LEU A 298 -27.17 3.43 -12.50
N SER A 299 -28.41 3.41 -13.01
CA SER A 299 -29.10 4.62 -13.44
C SER A 299 -29.23 5.67 -12.33
N LYS A 300 -29.35 5.23 -11.07
CA LYS A 300 -29.30 6.05 -9.85
C LYS A 300 -28.92 5.20 -8.63
N SER A 301 -28.60 5.82 -7.50
CA SER A 301 -28.26 5.12 -6.24
C SER A 301 -29.43 5.01 -5.27
N VAL A 302 -30.54 5.72 -5.52
CA VAL A 302 -31.75 5.70 -4.70
C VAL A 302 -32.96 5.52 -5.60
N TYR A 303 -33.75 4.49 -5.31
CA TYR A 303 -34.96 4.11 -6.02
C TYR A 303 -36.15 4.17 -5.06
N ASN A 304 -37.32 4.49 -5.60
CA ASN A 304 -38.59 4.30 -4.93
C ASN A 304 -39.10 2.88 -5.19
N GLN A 305 -39.84 2.32 -4.24
CA GLN A 305 -40.59 1.09 -4.44
C GLN A 305 -41.54 1.23 -5.65
N GLY A 306 -41.55 0.24 -6.55
CA GLY A 306 -42.28 0.29 -7.82
C GLY A 306 -41.44 0.77 -9.01
N GLU A 307 -40.23 1.27 -8.78
CA GLU A 307 -39.33 1.64 -9.88
C GLU A 307 -38.51 0.45 -10.39
N ARG A 308 -38.00 0.60 -11.61
CA ARG A 308 -37.03 -0.33 -12.19
C ARG A 308 -35.61 0.12 -11.85
N ILE A 309 -34.84 -0.80 -11.29
CA ILE A 309 -33.42 -0.65 -11.06
C ILE A 309 -32.72 -1.09 -12.35
N CYS A 310 -32.06 -0.15 -13.02
CA CYS A 310 -31.37 -0.41 -14.28
C CYS A 310 -29.86 -0.29 -14.07
N LEU A 311 -29.15 -1.38 -14.33
CA LEU A 311 -27.69 -1.43 -14.37
C LEU A 311 -27.26 -1.50 -15.84
N SER A 312 -26.63 -0.44 -16.34
CA SER A 312 -25.94 -0.49 -17.63
C SER A 312 -24.61 -1.21 -17.45
N ILE A 313 -24.34 -2.21 -18.29
CA ILE A 313 -23.18 -3.09 -18.17
C ILE A 313 -22.79 -3.64 -19.54
N ASP A 314 -21.55 -4.09 -19.68
CA ASP A 314 -21.03 -4.70 -20.90
C ASP A 314 -21.92 -5.86 -21.38
N SER A 315 -22.21 -5.89 -22.69
CA SER A 315 -23.10 -6.89 -23.28
C SER A 315 -22.56 -8.31 -23.15
N GLU A 316 -21.24 -8.50 -23.04
CA GLU A 316 -20.70 -9.84 -22.79
C GLU A 316 -21.01 -10.33 -21.38
N ILE A 317 -21.05 -9.45 -20.37
CA ILE A 317 -21.47 -9.82 -19.02
C ILE A 317 -22.96 -10.15 -19.00
N VAL A 318 -23.79 -9.40 -19.75
CA VAL A 318 -25.21 -9.75 -19.93
C VAL A 318 -25.36 -11.18 -20.44
N LYS A 319 -24.59 -11.56 -21.47
CA LYS A 319 -24.61 -12.93 -22.00
C LYS A 319 -24.14 -13.97 -20.98
N GLU A 320 -23.11 -13.68 -20.18
CA GLU A 320 -22.64 -14.60 -19.14
C GLU A 320 -23.71 -14.85 -18.07
N VAL A 321 -24.46 -13.82 -17.69
CA VAL A 321 -25.57 -13.98 -16.75
C VAL A 321 -26.73 -14.75 -17.40
N GLU A 322 -27.10 -14.44 -18.65
CA GLU A 322 -28.13 -15.18 -19.40
C GLU A 322 -27.79 -16.68 -19.54
N GLN A 323 -26.51 -17.00 -19.72
CA GLN A 323 -25.99 -18.36 -19.84
C GLN A 323 -25.70 -19.02 -18.49
N GLN A 324 -25.93 -18.32 -17.37
CA GLN A 324 -25.64 -18.78 -16.00
C GLN A 324 -24.17 -19.14 -15.75
N THR A 325 -23.25 -18.54 -16.51
CA THR A 325 -21.80 -18.65 -16.28
C THR A 325 -21.29 -17.57 -15.35
N ALA A 326 -22.00 -16.45 -15.23
CA ALA A 326 -21.84 -15.48 -14.15
C ALA A 326 -22.97 -15.61 -13.12
N THR A 327 -22.63 -15.46 -11.83
CA THR A 327 -23.62 -15.49 -10.74
C THR A 327 -24.06 -14.08 -10.38
N VAL A 328 -25.35 -13.94 -10.06
CA VAL A 328 -25.94 -12.67 -9.60
C VAL A 328 -26.58 -12.89 -8.25
N GLU A 329 -26.13 -12.13 -7.27
CA GLU A 329 -26.55 -12.23 -5.88
C GLU A 329 -27.02 -10.87 -5.38
N LEU A 330 -28.09 -10.89 -4.59
CA LEU A 330 -28.54 -9.73 -3.84
C LEU A 330 -28.30 -9.92 -2.36
N ILE A 331 -27.60 -8.97 -1.75
CA ILE A 331 -27.27 -8.99 -0.34
C ILE A 331 -27.94 -7.77 0.34
N PRO A 332 -28.96 -7.97 1.20
CA PRO A 332 -29.49 -6.88 2.02
C PRO A 332 -28.46 -6.47 3.09
N SER A 333 -28.24 -5.17 3.29
CA SER A 333 -27.16 -4.68 4.17
C SER A 333 -27.29 -5.02 5.67
N LYS A 334 -28.34 -5.73 6.10
CA LYS A 334 -28.62 -6.07 7.50
C LYS A 334 -28.75 -7.58 7.81
N LYS A 335 -28.55 -8.48 6.84
CA LYS A 335 -28.65 -9.93 7.09
C LYS A 335 -27.50 -10.71 6.46
N THR A 336 -26.98 -11.68 7.22
CA THR A 336 -26.02 -12.73 6.84
C THR A 336 -26.68 -13.92 6.11
N VAL A 337 -27.84 -13.70 5.48
CA VAL A 337 -28.54 -14.77 4.76
C VAL A 337 -28.15 -14.72 3.29
N SER A 338 -27.72 -15.88 2.78
CA SER A 338 -27.37 -16.15 1.38
C SER A 338 -28.44 -15.67 0.40
N GLY A 339 -27.96 -15.18 -0.75
CA GLY A 339 -28.66 -14.32 -1.70
C GLY A 339 -30.06 -14.77 -2.11
N TYR A 340 -30.93 -13.77 -2.32
CA TYR A 340 -32.23 -13.97 -2.95
C TYR A 340 -32.04 -14.40 -4.41
N SER A 341 -32.88 -15.32 -4.90
CA SER A 341 -33.05 -15.51 -6.35
C SER A 341 -33.70 -14.24 -6.91
N LEU A 342 -32.94 -13.45 -7.65
CA LEU A 342 -33.43 -12.26 -8.33
C LEU A 342 -34.10 -12.66 -9.64
N ASN A 343 -35.31 -12.15 -9.86
CA ASN A 343 -35.88 -12.08 -11.19
C ASN A 343 -35.35 -10.81 -11.88
N TYR A 344 -34.65 -11.00 -12.98
CA TYR A 344 -34.12 -9.91 -13.79
C TYR A 344 -34.48 -10.11 -15.26
N THR A 345 -34.55 -9.01 -15.99
CA THR A 345 -34.69 -9.00 -17.45
C THR A 345 -33.53 -8.26 -18.07
N PHE A 346 -33.23 -8.60 -19.32
CA PHE A 346 -32.13 -7.99 -20.06
C PHE A 346 -32.64 -7.11 -21.20
N SER A 347 -31.90 -6.03 -21.43
CA SER A 347 -31.76 -5.44 -22.75
C SER A 347 -30.33 -5.68 -23.24
N LYS A 348 -30.00 -5.23 -24.47
CA LYS A 348 -28.69 -5.45 -25.10
C LYS A 348 -27.48 -5.07 -24.21
N ASP A 349 -27.64 -4.07 -23.36
CA ASP A 349 -26.59 -3.46 -22.54
C ASP A 349 -27.06 -3.13 -21.11
N GLN A 350 -28.17 -3.73 -20.66
CA GLN A 350 -28.71 -3.48 -19.32
C GLN A 350 -29.25 -4.73 -18.65
N LEU A 351 -28.99 -4.83 -17.35
CA LEU A 351 -29.68 -5.68 -16.40
C LEU A 351 -30.77 -4.83 -15.72
N ILE A 352 -32.03 -5.28 -15.82
CA ILE A 352 -33.19 -4.59 -15.28
C ILE A 352 -33.82 -5.45 -14.17
N ILE A 353 -33.97 -4.85 -13.00
CA ILE A 353 -34.49 -5.49 -11.80
C ILE A 353 -35.73 -4.71 -11.34
N ALA A 354 -36.86 -5.39 -11.20
CA ALA A 354 -38.09 -4.80 -10.67
C ALA A 354 -37.97 -4.64 -9.14
N SER A 355 -38.16 -3.43 -8.58
CA SER A 355 -38.01 -3.19 -7.13
C SER A 355 -39.13 -3.81 -6.27
N GLU A 356 -40.20 -4.29 -6.89
CA GLU A 356 -41.35 -4.92 -6.23
C GLU A 356 -41.02 -6.30 -5.66
N GLN A 357 -39.97 -6.97 -6.16
CA GLN A 357 -39.53 -8.27 -5.65
C GLN A 357 -38.80 -8.17 -4.30
N PHE A 358 -38.51 -6.95 -3.84
CA PHE A 358 -37.79 -6.71 -2.60
C PHE A 358 -38.78 -6.62 -1.45
N GLU A 359 -38.70 -7.56 -0.52
CA GLU A 359 -39.62 -7.65 0.63
C GLU A 359 -39.50 -6.46 1.61
N GLN A 360 -38.38 -5.75 1.59
CA GLN A 360 -38.07 -4.69 2.55
C GLN A 360 -37.57 -3.42 1.83
N LEU A 361 -37.73 -2.28 2.50
CA LEU A 361 -37.08 -1.04 2.11
C LEU A 361 -35.71 -0.96 2.79
N GLY A 362 -34.75 -0.31 2.14
CA GLY A 362 -33.41 -0.12 2.72
C GLY A 362 -32.30 -0.24 1.71
N ARG A 363 -31.09 -0.51 2.22
CA ARG A 363 -29.86 -0.61 1.44
C ARG A 363 -29.64 -2.04 0.96
N TYR A 364 -29.21 -2.13 -0.28
CA TYR A 364 -28.96 -3.38 -0.99
C TYR A 364 -27.62 -3.31 -1.71
N GLN A 365 -26.97 -4.47 -1.79
CA GLN A 365 -25.79 -4.70 -2.61
C GLN A 365 -26.14 -5.75 -3.67
N LEU A 366 -26.02 -5.37 -4.94
CA LEU A 366 -26.03 -6.30 -6.06
C LEU A 366 -24.58 -6.72 -6.33
N LYS A 367 -24.34 -8.02 -6.30
CA LYS A 367 -23.04 -8.64 -6.60
C LYS A 367 -23.18 -9.47 -7.87
N ILE A 368 -22.30 -9.22 -8.84
CA ILE A 368 -22.15 -10.07 -10.03
C ILE A 368 -20.74 -10.68 -9.95
N THR A 369 -20.64 -11.99 -10.04
CA THR A 369 -19.35 -12.70 -10.03
C THR A 369 -19.16 -13.39 -11.37
N SER A 370 -18.08 -13.05 -12.05
CA SER A 370 -17.69 -13.60 -13.35
C SER A 370 -16.24 -14.06 -13.31
N ASP A 371 -15.95 -15.25 -13.84
CA ASP A 371 -14.58 -15.74 -13.96
C ASP A 371 -13.74 -14.87 -14.92
N ASN A 372 -14.40 -14.25 -15.91
CA ASN A 372 -13.78 -13.42 -16.95
C ASN A 372 -13.66 -11.95 -16.56
N TYR A 373 -14.58 -11.42 -15.76
CA TYR A 373 -14.65 -10.00 -15.40
C TYR A 373 -14.46 -9.71 -13.89
N GLY A 374 -14.23 -10.75 -13.09
CA GLY A 374 -14.08 -10.63 -11.64
C GLY A 374 -15.40 -10.32 -10.95
N GLN A 375 -15.32 -9.71 -9.77
CA GLN A 375 -16.48 -9.35 -8.98
C GLN A 375 -16.87 -7.87 -9.19
N LEU A 376 -18.15 -7.64 -9.48
CA LEU A 376 -18.75 -6.32 -9.60
C LEU A 376 -19.74 -6.10 -8.45
N LEU A 377 -19.63 -4.95 -7.78
CA LEU A 377 -20.45 -4.62 -6.63
C LEU A 377 -21.16 -3.28 -6.83
N PHE A 378 -22.48 -3.27 -6.68
CA PHE A 378 -23.30 -2.08 -6.84
C PHE A 378 -24.19 -1.86 -5.62
N LEU A 379 -24.08 -0.68 -5.03
CA LEU A 379 -24.86 -0.27 -3.85
C LEU A 379 -26.02 0.63 -4.26
N PHE A 380 -27.22 0.33 -3.78
CA PHE A 380 -28.39 1.17 -3.96
C PHE A 380 -29.33 1.11 -2.75
N THR A 381 -30.26 2.06 -2.67
CA THR A 381 -31.27 2.13 -1.63
C THR A 381 -32.67 2.13 -2.24
N ILE A 382 -33.58 1.33 -1.70
CA ILE A 382 -35.01 1.38 -2.02
C ILE A 382 -35.73 2.11 -0.88
N LYS A 383 -36.49 3.15 -1.22
CA LYS A 383 -37.29 3.96 -0.30
C LYS A 383 -38.78 3.85 -0.64
N GLN A 384 -39.63 4.25 0.30
CA GLN A 384 -41.07 4.31 0.05
C GLN A 384 -41.38 5.45 -0.93
N GLU A 385 -42.37 5.24 -1.82
CA GLU A 385 -42.81 6.28 -2.73
C GLU A 385 -43.22 7.56 -1.96
N GLY A 386 -42.68 8.71 -2.36
CA GLY A 386 -42.93 10.00 -1.70
C GLY A 386 -42.10 10.30 -0.44
N SER A 387 -41.19 9.40 -0.02
CA SER A 387 -40.30 9.68 1.12
C SER A 387 -39.11 10.57 0.71
N VAL A 388 -39.29 11.88 0.84
CA VAL A 388 -38.23 12.89 0.71
C VAL A 388 -37.41 12.93 1.99
N GLN A 389 -36.16 12.47 1.94
CA GLN A 389 -35.07 12.88 2.84
C GLN A 389 -33.75 12.82 2.10
#